data_AF-H8YFE3-F1
#
_entry.id   AF-H8YFE3-F1
#
_cell.length_a   1.000
_cell.length_b   1.000
_cell.length_c   1.000
_cell.angle_alpha   90.00
_cell.angle_beta   90.00
_cell.angle_gamma   90.00
#
_symmetry.space_group_name_H-M   'P 1'
#
loop_
_entity.id
_entity.type
_entity.pdbx_description
1 polymer ?
#
loop_
_entity_poly.entity_id
_entity_poly.type
_entity_poly.pdbx_seq_one_letter_code
_entity_poly.pdbx_strand_id
1 'polypeptide(L)' 'FGQGLCNYGAAISLFTATLHASSRVFHRLFNNIMHCPSEFFDTTPKGRILNRCSSDVNCLDLVMPLNIRMVMSTAFQVLA' A
#
# COMPACT_ATOMS: atom_id res chain seq x y z
N PHE A 1 13.54 1.34 -27.34
CA PHE A 1 12.08 1.08 -27.37
C PHE A 1 11.60 0.09 -26.29
N GLY A 2 12.22 -1.09 -26.13
CA GLY A 2 11.76 -2.09 -25.13
C GLY A 2 11.77 -1.63 -23.67
N GLN A 3 12.76 -0.81 -23.28
CA GLN A 3 12.90 -0.31 -21.91
C GLN A 3 11.75 0.61 -21.48
N GLY A 4 11.26 1.47 -22.39
CA GLY A 4 10.14 2.37 -22.12
C GLY A 4 8.82 1.62 -21.94
N LEU A 5 8.58 0.60 -22.79
CA LEU A 5 7.38 -0.24 -22.71
C LEU A 5 7.36 -1.07 -21.42
N CYS A 6 8.51 -1.62 -21.02
CA CYS A 6 8.65 -2.39 -19.79
C CYS A 6 8.43 -1.52 -18.54
N ASN A 7 8.99 -0.30 -18.52
CA ASN A 7 8.80 0.63 -17.41
C ASN A 7 7.34 1.09 -17.28
N TYR A 8 6.66 1.35 -18.39
CA TYR A 8 5.22 1.69 -18.38
C TYR A 8 4.35 0.53 -17.89
N GLY A 9 4.60 -0.69 -18.38
CA GLY A 9 3.88 -1.89 -17.93
C GLY A 9 4.09 -2.16 -16.44
N ALA A 10 5.33 -2.04 -15.97
CA ALA A 10 5.66 -2.16 -14.55
C ALA A 10 4.92 -1.11 -13.71
N ALA A 11 4.90 0.15 -14.13
CA ALA A 11 4.18 1.21 -13.41
C ALA A 11 2.67 0.93 -13.27
N ILE A 12 2.01 0.45 -14.33
CA ILE A 12 0.58 0.10 -14.29
C ILE A 12 0.33 -1.11 -13.37
N SER A 13 1.19 -2.14 -13.45
CA SER A 13 1.08 -3.31 -12.57
C SER A 13 1.28 -2.95 -11.09
N LEU A 14 2.18 -2.00 -10.81
CA LEU A 14 2.45 -1.54 -9.45
C LEU A 14 1.31 -0.71 -8.90
N PHE A 15 0.75 0.19 -9.71
CA PHE A 15 -0.40 0.98 -9.30
C PHE A 15 -1.60 0.09 -8.93
N THR A 16 -1.91 -0.89 -9.78
CA THR A 16 -3.01 -1.84 -9.52
C THR A 16 -2.72 -2.77 -8.34
N ALA A 17 -1.49 -3.26 -8.18
CA ALA A 17 -1.10 -4.08 -7.04
C ALA A 17 -1.19 -3.30 -5.71
N THR A 18 -0.76 -2.04 -5.71
CA THR A 18 -0.76 -1.16 -4.54
C THR A 18 -2.19 -0.85 -4.10
N LEU A 19 -3.06 -0.48 -5.05
CA LEU A 19 -4.49 -0.29 -4.78
C LEU A 19 -5.18 -1.54 -4.22
N HIS A 20 -4.89 -2.72 -4.78
CA HIS A 20 -5.44 -3.97 -4.25
C HIS A 20 -4.91 -4.30 -2.86
N ALA A 21 -3.62 -4.05 -2.59
CA ALA A 21 -3.02 -4.26 -1.27
C ALA A 21 -3.65 -3.34 -0.23
N SER A 22 -3.77 -2.05 -0.53
CA SER A 22 -4.43 -1.02 0.28
C SER A 22 -5.87 -1.41 0.63
N SER A 23 -6.66 -1.79 -0.37
CA SER A 23 -8.04 -2.24 -0.18
C SER A 23 -8.13 -3.50 0.69
N ARG A 24 -7.23 -4.47 0.49
CA ARG A 24 -7.23 -5.72 1.28
C ARG A 24 -6.85 -5.49 2.75
N VAL A 25 -5.89 -4.60 3.01
CA VAL A 25 -5.51 -4.20 4.37
C VAL A 25 -6.68 -3.49 5.05
N PHE A 26 -7.33 -2.55 4.35
CA PHE A 26 -8.50 -1.83 4.85
C PHE A 26 -9.64 -2.80 5.19
N HIS A 27 -9.97 -3.73 4.30
CA HIS A 27 -11.05 -4.69 4.51
C HIS A 27 -10.79 -5.61 5.71
N ARG A 28 -9.55 -6.08 5.88
CA ARG A 28 -9.16 -6.89 7.05
C ARG A 28 -9.28 -6.10 8.35
N LEU A 29 -8.86 -4.84 8.35
CA LEU A 29 -9.00 -3.99 9.52
C LEU A 29 -10.47 -3.73 9.86
N PHE A 30 -11.27 -3.38 8.86
CA PHE A 30 -12.69 -3.14 9.03
C PHE A 30 -13.37 -4.37 9.62
N ASN A 31 -13.07 -5.56 9.09
CA ASN A 31 -13.62 -6.80 9.61
C ASN A 31 -13.18 -7.08 11.06
N ASN A 32 -11.91 -6.83 11.39
CA ASN A 32 -11.41 -7.00 12.76
C ASN A 32 -12.02 -5.99 13.75
N ILE A 33 -12.28 -4.76 13.31
CA ILE A 33 -12.96 -3.74 14.12
C ILE A 33 -14.41 -4.15 14.39
N MET A 34 -15.13 -4.65 13.37
CA MET A 34 -16.51 -5.10 13.51
C MET A 34 -16.67 -6.29 14.47
N HIS A 35 -15.64 -7.12 14.63
CA HIS A 35 -15.63 -8.25 15.56
C HIS A 35 -15.04 -7.91 16.95
N CYS A 36 -14.64 -6.66 17.18
CA CYS A 36 -14.08 -6.26 18.46
C CYS A 36 -15.20 -6.03 19.50
N PRO A 37 -15.05 -6.49 20.76
CA PRO A 37 -16.06 -6.26 21.80
C PRO A 37 -16.24 -4.76 22.07
N SER A 38 -17.48 -4.37 22.43
CA SER A 38 -17.87 -2.98 22.68
C SER A 38 -17.00 -2.27 23.74
N GLU A 39 -16.37 -2.98 24.67
CA GLU A 39 -15.44 -2.41 25.66
C GLU A 39 -14.17 -1.82 25.02
N PHE A 40 -13.70 -2.37 23.89
CA PHE A 40 -12.57 -1.81 23.14
C PHE A 40 -12.91 -0.46 22.49
N PHE A 41 -14.20 -0.20 22.26
CA PHE A 41 -14.71 1.04 21.72
C PHE A 41 -14.77 2.19 22.76
N ASP A 42 -14.64 1.89 24.06
CA ASP A 42 -14.71 2.89 25.14
C ASP A 42 -13.33 3.28 25.72
N THR A 43 -12.32 2.40 25.65
CA THR A 43 -10.98 2.64 26.25
C THR A 43 -9.93 3.20 25.29
N THR A 44 -10.18 3.19 23.98
CA THR A 44 -9.22 3.66 22.99
C THR A 44 -9.89 4.69 22.09
N PRO A 45 -9.37 5.94 21.95
CA PRO A 45 -9.95 6.88 21.02
C PRO A 45 -9.82 6.27 19.62
N LYS A 46 -10.97 5.84 19.06
CA LYS A 46 -11.17 5.13 17.79
C LYS A 46 -10.38 5.76 16.62
N GLY A 47 -10.03 7.04 16.74
CA GLY A 47 -9.18 7.76 15.82
C GLY A 47 -7.73 7.27 15.74
N ARG A 48 -7.07 6.78 16.80
CA ARG A 48 -5.61 6.53 16.74
C ARG A 48 -5.22 5.29 15.91
N ILE A 49 -6.00 4.21 15.98
CA ILE A 49 -5.74 2.98 15.21
C ILE A 49 -6.14 3.19 13.75
N LEU A 50 -7.30 3.79 13.50
CA LEU A 50 -7.72 4.16 12.14
C LEU A 50 -6.79 5.22 11.51
N ASN A 51 -6.33 6.20 12.28
CA ASN A 51 -5.38 7.21 11.79
C ASN A 51 -4.00 6.62 11.54
N ARG A 52 -3.52 5.71 12.39
CA ARG A 52 -2.28 4.96 12.11
C ARG A 52 -2.43 4.10 10.87
N CYS A 53 -3.51 3.34 10.76
CA CYS A 53 -3.68 2.45 9.63
C CYS A 53 -3.94 3.20 8.33
N SER A 54 -4.71 4.30 8.36
CA SER A 54 -4.86 5.20 7.22
C SER A 54 -3.53 5.82 6.82
N SER A 55 -2.71 6.23 7.80
CA SER A 55 -1.35 6.72 7.55
C SER A 55 -0.42 5.63 7.00
N ASP A 56 -0.54 4.40 7.47
CA ASP A 56 0.27 3.25 7.02
C ASP A 56 -0.14 2.84 5.59
N VAL A 57 -1.45 2.83 5.30
CA VAL A 57 -1.99 2.58 3.97
C VAL A 57 -1.56 3.68 3.01
N ASN A 58 -1.66 4.95 3.40
CA ASN A 58 -1.19 6.08 2.59
C ASN A 58 0.32 6.05 2.37
N CYS A 59 1.10 5.62 3.39
CA CYS A 59 2.53 5.40 3.26
C CYS A 59 2.80 4.26 2.26
N LEU A 60 2.07 3.16 2.35
CA LEU A 60 2.20 2.04 1.42
C LEU A 60 1.83 2.46 0.00
N ASP A 61 0.76 3.25 -0.18
CA ASP A 61 0.31 3.73 -1.48
C ASP A 61 1.28 4.73 -2.14
N LEU A 62 2.02 5.52 -1.36
CA LEU A 62 2.96 6.51 -1.88
C LEU A 62 4.40 6.00 -1.96
N VAL A 63 4.84 5.21 -0.99
CA VAL A 63 6.25 4.80 -0.83
C VAL A 63 6.54 3.49 -1.57
N MET A 64 5.61 2.52 -1.62
CA MET A 64 5.84 1.28 -2.38
C MET A 64 6.09 1.52 -3.87
N PRO A 65 5.26 2.29 -4.60
CA PRO A 65 5.49 2.49 -6.03
C PRO A 65 6.82 3.21 -6.28
N LEU A 66 7.20 4.14 -5.39
CA LEU A 66 8.41 4.93 -5.52
C LEU A 66 9.67 4.07 -5.31
N ASN A 67 9.66 3.23 -4.28
CA ASN A 67 10.75 2.28 -4.00
C ASN A 67 10.88 1.24 -5.11
N ILE A 68 9.76 0.66 -5.57
CA ILE A 68 9.82 -0.37 -6.60
C ILE A 68 10.24 0.25 -7.94
N ARG A 69 9.81 1.47 -8.26
CA ARG A 69 10.32 2.20 -9.43
C ARG A 69 11.83 2.44 -9.35
N MET A 70 12.36 2.78 -8.18
CA MET A 70 13.79 2.97 -7.96
C MET A 70 14.57 1.65 -8.13
N VAL A 71 14.07 0.54 -7.56
CA VAL A 71 14.69 -0.78 -7.72
C VAL A 71 14.65 -1.23 -9.18
N MET A 72 13.53 -1.06 -9.88
CA MET A 72 13.43 -1.38 -11.30
C MET A 72 14.40 -0.54 -12.13
N SER A 73 14.45 0.78 -11.91
CA SER A 73 15.36 1.67 -12.63
C SER A 73 16.83 1.29 -12.42
N THR A 74 17.24 0.99 -11.19
CA THR A 74 18.62 0.61 -10.87
C THR A 74 18.97 -0.78 -11.41
N ALA A 75 18.06 -1.75 -11.30
CA ALA A 75 18.26 -3.08 -11.89
C ALA A 75 18.47 -2.99 -13.41
N PHE A 76 17.63 -2.22 -14.12
CA PHE A 76 17.80 -2.02 -15.56
C PHE A 76 19.08 -1.25 -15.92
N GLN A 77 19.59 -0.40 -15.04
CA GLN A 77 20.82 0.36 -15.26
C GLN A 77 22.09 -0.48 -15.07
N VAL A 78 22.02 -1.52 -14.23
CA VAL A 78 23.11 -2.49 -14.04
C VAL A 78 23.08 -3.59 -15.10
N LEU A 79 21.89 -3.94 -15.61
CA LEU A 79 21.70 -4.97 -16.64
C LEU A 79 21.93 -4.47 -18.08
N ALA A 80 21.95 -3.14 -18.31
CA ALA A 80 22.21 -2.51 -19.61
C ALA A 80 23.68 -2.13 -19.76
#